data_AF-A0A7C5JV91-F1
#
_entry.id   AF-A0A7C5JV91-F1
#
_cell.length_a   1.000
_cell.length_b   1.000
_cell.length_c   1.000
_cell.angle_alpha   90.00
_cell.angle_beta   90.00
_cell.angle_gamma   90.00
#
_symmetry.space_group_name_H-M   'P 1'
#
loop_
_entity.id
_entity.type
_entity.pdbx_description
1 polymer ?
#
loop_
_entity_poly.entity_id
_entity_poly.type
_entity_poly.pdbx_seq_one_letter_code
_entity_poly.pdbx_strand_id
1 'polypeptide(L)'
;MLMEVVDNMRLKAADALIGAMESANSIRFAVAFASADGLDKLSSKTTGILRKGGYAEFLVGLDLRVTEPSALWQIYKWSKEYKGASLYCLAEPEKAALYHPKLYLVEAKQRILCLVGSSNLTAGGLERNLEINVLLSFPQDSEPASDLQAAYTRMKFHPMRVVPNEEFLRLYQELWERARVSAERHVDANAASELRAAAGKLPRPKATRRDLGGWLGMVFDALPEGEFTNQDIYKHEQAFRVRYPENQNIRAKIRQQLQLLRDLELIEHVGPGRWRKR
;
A
#
# COMPACT_ATOMS: atom_id res chain seq x y z
N MET A 1 12.25 2.78 19.93
CA MET A 1 12.16 3.01 18.47
C MET A 1 13.55 2.76 17.90
N LEU A 2 13.68 1.95 16.84
CA LEU A 2 14.94 1.82 16.11
C LEU A 2 14.82 2.63 14.82
N MET A 3 15.84 3.43 14.53
CA MET A 3 15.92 4.30 13.35
C MET A 3 17.30 4.12 12.73
N GLU A 4 17.35 3.87 11.44
CA GLU A 4 18.59 3.75 10.68
C GLU A 4 18.48 4.51 9.36
N VAL A 5 19.54 5.21 8.97
CA VAL A 5 19.62 5.92 7.69
C VAL A 5 20.09 4.94 6.61
N VAL A 6 19.40 4.91 5.48
CA VAL A 6 19.67 4.00 4.36
C VAL A 6 19.85 4.83 3.09
N ASP A 7 21.08 4.89 2.58
CA ASP A 7 21.52 5.85 1.56
C ASP A 7 22.14 5.21 0.31
N ASN A 8 22.14 3.88 0.22
CA ASN A 8 22.86 3.09 -0.77
C ASN A 8 24.39 3.33 -0.81
N MET A 9 24.98 4.02 0.15
CA MET A 9 26.43 4.15 0.31
C MET A 9 26.93 3.25 1.43
N ARG A 10 26.33 3.36 2.61
CA ARG A 10 26.67 2.57 3.80
C ARG A 10 25.83 1.31 3.92
N LEU A 11 24.54 1.45 3.67
CA LEU A 11 23.55 0.38 3.71
C LEU A 11 22.68 0.50 2.47
N LYS A 12 22.61 -0.58 1.68
CA LYS A 12 21.71 -0.63 0.53
C LYS A 12 20.28 -0.79 0.99
N ALA A 13 19.34 -0.17 0.30
CA ALA A 13 17.91 -0.34 0.57
C ALA A 13 17.47 -1.80 0.34
N ALA A 14 18.06 -2.51 -0.62
CA ALA A 14 17.86 -3.95 -0.78
C ALA A 14 18.22 -4.72 0.50
N ASP A 15 19.43 -4.52 1.03
CA ASP A 15 19.92 -5.24 2.21
C ASP A 15 19.09 -4.93 3.46
N ALA A 16 18.75 -3.65 3.67
CA ALA A 16 17.89 -3.21 4.76
C ALA A 16 16.51 -3.89 4.71
N LEU A 17 15.90 -3.97 3.52
CA LEU A 17 14.62 -4.65 3.32
C LEU A 17 14.74 -6.17 3.52
N ILE A 18 15.78 -6.79 2.97
CA ILE A 18 16.04 -8.24 3.12
C ILE A 18 16.16 -8.61 4.60
N GLY A 19 16.92 -7.82 5.38
CA GLY A 19 17.04 -7.98 6.82
C GLY A 19 15.72 -7.79 7.56
N ALA A 20 14.95 -6.75 7.21
CA ALA A 20 13.61 -6.54 7.77
C ALA A 20 12.67 -7.71 7.48
N MET A 21 12.80 -8.35 6.31
CA MET A 21 11.95 -9.44 5.85
C MET A 21 12.26 -10.82 6.46
N GLU A 22 13.34 -10.97 7.24
CA GLU A 22 13.75 -12.30 7.77
C GLU A 22 12.71 -12.95 8.68
N SER A 23 12.04 -12.15 9.50
CA SER A 23 11.00 -12.59 10.44
C SER A 23 9.59 -12.10 10.05
N ALA A 24 9.43 -11.68 8.79
CA ALA A 24 8.19 -11.10 8.31
C ALA A 24 7.12 -12.17 8.06
N ASN A 25 5.89 -11.82 8.43
CA ASN A 25 4.68 -12.57 8.10
C ASN A 25 4.02 -12.00 6.85
N SER A 26 4.20 -10.70 6.60
CA SER A 26 3.61 -10.01 5.47
C SER A 26 4.43 -8.80 5.03
N ILE A 27 4.32 -8.45 3.74
CA ILE A 27 4.84 -7.20 3.19
C ILE A 27 3.74 -6.44 2.45
N ARG A 28 3.86 -5.11 2.48
CA ARG A 28 2.97 -4.14 1.86
C ARG A 28 3.80 -3.01 1.28
N PHE A 29 4.03 -3.04 -0.03
CA PHE A 29 4.87 -2.07 -0.73
C PHE A 29 4.00 -1.13 -1.57
N ALA A 30 4.27 0.16 -1.49
CA ALA A 30 3.66 1.19 -2.30
C ALA A 30 4.77 2.01 -2.96
N VAL A 31 4.91 1.84 -4.28
CA VAL A 31 6.03 2.41 -5.04
C VAL A 31 5.53 3.07 -6.31
N ALA A 32 6.13 4.20 -6.65
CA ALA A 32 5.86 4.89 -7.91
C ALA A 32 6.27 4.01 -9.08
N PHE A 33 7.50 3.47 -9.02
CA PHE A 33 8.09 2.70 -10.11
C PHE A 33 8.63 1.35 -9.62
N ALA A 34 8.55 0.35 -10.50
CA ALA A 34 9.14 -0.96 -10.30
C ALA A 34 9.85 -1.47 -11.56
N SER A 35 10.98 -2.16 -11.40
CA SER A 35 11.68 -2.87 -12.47
C SER A 35 11.89 -4.34 -12.09
N ALA A 36 12.07 -5.21 -13.09
CA ALA A 36 12.20 -6.65 -12.83
C ALA A 36 13.45 -6.97 -12.02
N ASP A 37 14.57 -6.30 -12.32
CA ASP A 37 15.82 -6.47 -11.59
C ASP A 37 15.75 -5.97 -10.15
N GLY A 38 14.98 -4.92 -9.86
CA GLY A 38 14.72 -4.43 -8.51
C GLY A 38 13.83 -5.39 -7.72
N LEU A 39 12.77 -5.91 -8.36
CA LEU A 39 11.90 -6.91 -7.76
C LEU A 39 12.65 -8.22 -7.46
N ASP A 40 13.56 -8.63 -8.35
CA ASP A 40 14.34 -9.84 -8.19
C ASP A 40 15.21 -9.85 -6.91
N LYS A 41 15.72 -8.67 -6.50
CA LYS A 41 16.47 -8.53 -5.22
C LYS A 41 15.69 -9.01 -4.01
N LEU A 42 14.37 -8.86 -4.03
CA LEU A 42 13.49 -9.19 -2.90
C LEU A 42 12.69 -10.48 -3.15
N SER A 43 12.84 -11.12 -4.32
CA SER A 43 11.96 -12.22 -4.79
C SER A 43 12.05 -13.46 -3.90
N SER A 44 13.26 -13.83 -3.47
CA SER A 44 13.49 -15.00 -2.60
C SER A 44 12.81 -14.84 -1.25
N LYS A 45 12.97 -13.69 -0.59
CA LYS A 45 12.30 -13.40 0.70
C LYS A 45 10.79 -13.28 0.52
N THR A 46 10.33 -12.60 -0.53
CA THR A 46 8.90 -12.45 -0.84
C THR A 46 8.21 -13.80 -1.04
N THR A 47 8.76 -14.66 -1.90
CA THR A 47 8.20 -15.99 -2.15
C THR A 47 8.33 -16.90 -0.92
N GLY A 48 9.36 -16.73 -0.10
CA GLY A 48 9.50 -17.40 1.20
C GLY A 48 8.36 -17.06 2.16
N ILE A 49 7.96 -15.78 2.23
CA ILE A 49 6.79 -15.32 3.02
C ILE A 49 5.50 -15.95 2.48
N LEU A 50 5.28 -15.88 1.16
CA LEU A 50 4.08 -16.41 0.51
C LEU A 50 3.93 -17.93 0.69
N ARG A 51 5.01 -18.70 0.58
CA ARG A 51 5.02 -20.16 0.79
C ARG A 51 4.66 -20.57 2.22
N LYS A 52 4.93 -19.71 3.20
CA LYS A 52 4.53 -19.89 4.61
C LYS A 52 3.07 -19.49 4.88
N GLY A 53 2.31 -19.12 3.84
CA GLY A 53 0.94 -18.62 3.96
C GLY A 53 0.84 -17.15 4.35
N GLY A 54 1.96 -16.42 4.29
CA GLY A 54 2.00 -14.97 4.50
C GLY A 54 1.45 -14.17 3.32
N TYR A 55 1.57 -12.86 3.40
CA TYR A 55 1.03 -11.93 2.40
C TYR A 55 2.10 -11.06 1.75
N ALA A 56 1.92 -10.76 0.46
CA ALA A 56 2.74 -9.80 -0.25
C ALA A 56 1.87 -8.92 -1.13
N GLU A 57 1.76 -7.65 -0.79
CA GLU A 57 0.90 -6.70 -1.50
C GLU A 57 1.72 -5.57 -2.12
N PHE A 58 1.44 -5.27 -3.40
CA PHE A 58 2.16 -4.28 -4.17
C PHE A 58 1.18 -3.25 -4.77
N LEU A 59 1.34 -1.98 -4.38
CA LEU A 59 0.66 -0.83 -4.97
C LEU A 59 1.63 -0.11 -5.91
N VAL A 60 1.50 -0.35 -7.21
CA VAL A 60 2.46 0.10 -8.23
C VAL A 60 1.86 1.24 -9.06
N GLY A 61 2.65 2.29 -9.30
CA GLY A 61 2.31 3.37 -10.22
C GLY A 61 2.61 3.00 -11.67
N LEU A 62 1.75 3.46 -12.58
CA LEU A 62 1.95 3.31 -14.02
C LEU A 62 2.25 4.67 -14.70
N ASP A 63 2.38 5.73 -13.90
CA ASP A 63 2.68 7.08 -14.35
C ASP A 63 3.96 7.11 -15.18
N LEU A 64 3.95 7.95 -16.22
CA LEU A 64 5.10 8.20 -17.11
C LEU A 64 5.63 6.94 -17.82
N ARG A 65 4.93 5.80 -17.72
CA ARG A 65 5.33 4.50 -18.28
C ARG A 65 6.76 4.11 -17.87
N VAL A 66 7.14 4.38 -16.62
CA VAL A 66 8.49 4.04 -16.10
C VAL A 66 8.53 2.61 -15.56
N THR A 67 7.45 2.14 -14.92
CA THR A 67 7.37 0.77 -14.41
C THR A 67 7.55 -0.25 -15.54
N GLU A 68 8.44 -1.21 -15.38
CA GLU A 68 8.67 -2.24 -16.40
C GLU A 68 7.53 -3.26 -16.43
N PRO A 69 7.00 -3.61 -17.61
CA PRO A 69 5.95 -4.63 -17.74
C PRO A 69 6.35 -5.98 -17.14
N SER A 70 7.62 -6.37 -17.25
CA SER A 70 8.18 -7.61 -16.68
C SER A 70 7.99 -7.69 -15.16
N ALA A 71 8.17 -6.58 -14.43
CA ALA A 71 7.93 -6.53 -12.99
C ALA A 71 6.44 -6.74 -12.65
N LEU A 72 5.54 -6.11 -13.41
CA LEU A 72 4.10 -6.27 -13.23
C LEU A 72 3.66 -7.71 -13.49
N TRP A 73 4.16 -8.32 -14.58
CA TRP A 73 3.88 -9.72 -14.92
C TRP A 73 4.38 -10.68 -13.83
N GLN A 74 5.54 -10.41 -13.23
CA GLN A 74 6.06 -11.24 -12.13
C GLN A 74 5.16 -11.18 -10.89
N ILE A 75 4.74 -9.98 -10.47
CA ILE A 75 3.84 -9.83 -9.31
C ILE A 75 2.46 -10.42 -9.64
N TYR A 76 1.95 -10.20 -10.87
CA TYR A 76 0.70 -10.77 -11.33
C TYR A 76 0.74 -12.30 -11.31
N LYS A 77 1.84 -12.91 -11.77
CA LYS A 77 2.06 -14.36 -11.67
C LYS A 77 2.00 -14.83 -10.22
N TRP A 78 2.67 -14.16 -9.30
CA TRP A 78 2.56 -14.49 -7.87
C TRP A 78 1.11 -14.40 -7.37
N SER A 79 0.33 -13.40 -7.80
CA SER A 79 -1.09 -13.27 -7.42
C SER A 79 -1.98 -14.41 -7.91
N LYS A 80 -1.57 -15.13 -8.97
CA LYS A 80 -2.24 -16.34 -9.45
C LYS A 80 -1.78 -17.61 -8.73
N GLU A 81 -0.50 -17.67 -8.37
CA GLU A 81 0.10 -18.81 -7.69
C GLU A 81 -0.21 -18.84 -6.19
N TYR A 82 -0.26 -17.68 -5.54
CA TYR A 82 -0.39 -17.56 -4.10
C TYR A 82 -1.61 -16.71 -3.74
N LYS A 83 -2.53 -17.27 -2.95
CA LYS A 83 -3.70 -16.54 -2.40
C LYS A 83 -3.31 -15.28 -1.60
N GLY A 84 -2.09 -15.23 -1.09
CA GLY A 84 -1.56 -14.12 -0.30
C GLY A 84 -0.86 -13.02 -1.10
N ALA A 85 -0.70 -13.18 -2.42
CA ALA A 85 -0.06 -12.18 -3.27
C ALA A 85 -1.10 -11.29 -3.95
N SER A 86 -0.84 -10.00 -4.05
CA SER A 86 -1.76 -9.05 -4.70
C SER A 86 -1.01 -7.93 -5.41
N LEU A 87 -1.45 -7.63 -6.63
CA LEU A 87 -1.01 -6.49 -7.42
C LEU A 87 -2.16 -5.50 -7.55
N TYR A 88 -1.89 -4.23 -7.29
CA TYR A 88 -2.81 -3.15 -7.58
C TYR A 88 -2.09 -2.03 -8.31
N CYS A 89 -2.66 -1.60 -9.43
CA CYS A 89 -2.07 -0.55 -10.26
C CYS A 89 -2.83 0.75 -10.10
N LEU A 90 -2.13 1.87 -10.08
CA LEU A 90 -2.74 3.19 -10.26
C LEU A 90 -2.38 3.68 -11.66
N ALA A 91 -3.40 3.72 -12.51
CA ALA A 91 -3.29 4.28 -13.85
C ALA A 91 -3.46 5.79 -13.76
N GLU A 92 -2.53 6.51 -14.38
CA GLU A 92 -2.37 7.98 -14.44
C GLU A 92 -3.55 8.80 -13.90
N PRO A 93 -3.36 9.54 -12.78
CA PRO A 93 -4.42 10.38 -12.26
C PRO A 93 -4.58 11.65 -13.10
N GLU A 94 -5.81 12.02 -13.43
CA GLU A 94 -6.11 13.16 -14.29
C GLU A 94 -5.76 14.48 -13.56
N LYS A 95 -4.81 15.27 -14.11
CA LYS A 95 -4.35 16.58 -13.57
C LYS A 95 -4.03 16.59 -12.05
N ALA A 96 -3.87 15.43 -11.43
CA ALA A 96 -3.58 15.31 -10.00
C ALA A 96 -2.08 15.19 -9.77
N ALA A 97 -1.68 15.33 -8.50
CA ALA A 97 -0.30 15.05 -8.09
C ALA A 97 0.11 13.63 -8.51
N LEU A 98 1.32 13.50 -9.06
CA LEU A 98 1.92 12.22 -9.46
C LEU A 98 1.84 11.21 -8.31
N TYR A 99 1.49 9.96 -8.60
CA TYR A 99 1.54 8.90 -7.61
C TYR A 99 3.01 8.52 -7.37
N HIS A 100 3.62 9.17 -6.38
CA HIS A 100 5.05 9.08 -6.16
C HIS A 100 5.52 8.48 -4.81
N PRO A 101 4.74 7.62 -4.10
CA PRO A 101 5.21 7.05 -2.83
C PRO A 101 6.40 6.12 -3.05
N LYS A 102 7.21 5.97 -2.00
CA LYS A 102 8.18 4.88 -1.81
C LYS A 102 8.09 4.42 -0.37
N LEU A 103 7.09 3.59 -0.09
CA LEU A 103 6.78 3.09 1.23
C LEU A 103 6.87 1.57 1.21
N TYR A 104 7.70 1.01 2.07
CA TYR A 104 7.84 -0.43 2.26
C TYR A 104 7.47 -0.77 3.69
N LEU A 105 6.32 -1.40 3.89
CA LEU A 105 5.91 -1.91 5.18
C LEU A 105 6.20 -3.41 5.26
N VAL A 106 6.87 -3.82 6.32
CA VAL A 106 7.19 -5.20 6.64
C VAL A 106 6.59 -5.50 8.01
N GLU A 107 5.63 -6.41 8.03
CA GLU A 107 4.88 -6.79 9.22
C GLU A 107 5.45 -8.10 9.78
N ALA A 108 6.03 -8.02 10.97
CA ALA A 108 6.48 -9.14 11.77
C ALA A 108 5.55 -9.32 12.98
N LYS A 109 5.69 -10.43 13.71
CA LYS A 109 4.74 -10.87 14.76
C LYS A 109 4.33 -9.80 15.79
N GLN A 110 5.24 -8.90 16.18
CA GLN A 110 4.96 -7.85 17.17
C GLN A 110 5.44 -6.46 16.72
N ARG A 111 5.91 -6.35 15.48
CA ARG A 111 6.60 -5.16 14.99
C ARG A 111 6.22 -4.86 13.55
N ILE A 112 6.15 -3.58 13.24
CA ILE A 112 6.11 -3.09 11.87
C ILE A 112 7.43 -2.38 11.60
N LEU A 113 8.12 -2.81 10.58
CA LEU A 113 9.26 -2.11 10.01
C LEU A 113 8.79 -1.33 8.79
N CYS A 114 9.33 -0.13 8.63
CA CYS A 114 8.97 0.78 7.57
C CYS A 114 10.25 1.35 6.97
N LEU A 115 10.51 1.08 5.69
CA LEU A 115 11.45 1.87 4.91
C LEU A 115 10.65 2.91 4.13
N VAL A 116 10.99 4.18 4.31
CA VAL A 116 10.37 5.29 3.59
C VAL A 116 11.43 6.29 3.16
N GLY A 117 11.31 6.81 1.94
CA GLY A 117 12.29 7.74 1.39
C GLY A 117 12.16 7.93 -0.11
N SER A 118 13.28 7.84 -0.81
CA SER A 118 13.44 8.14 -2.24
C SER A 118 13.55 6.89 -3.13
N SER A 119 13.88 5.73 -2.56
CA SER A 119 14.12 4.47 -3.29
C SER A 119 12.85 3.83 -3.88
N ASN A 120 12.69 3.88 -5.20
CA ASN A 120 11.69 3.05 -5.91
C ASN A 120 12.13 1.57 -5.94
N LEU A 121 11.20 0.65 -6.29
CA LEU A 121 11.47 -0.79 -6.38
C LEU A 121 12.20 -1.13 -7.69
N THR A 122 13.38 -0.53 -7.86
CA THR A 122 14.23 -0.68 -9.04
C THR A 122 15.64 -1.01 -8.62
N ALA A 123 16.45 -1.67 -9.45
CA ALA A 123 17.86 -1.92 -9.08
C ALA A 123 18.62 -0.61 -8.82
N GLY A 124 18.29 0.46 -9.58
CA GLY A 124 18.76 1.81 -9.32
C GLY A 124 18.44 2.26 -7.90
N GLY A 125 17.15 2.32 -7.55
CA GLY A 125 16.70 2.81 -6.24
C GLY A 125 17.12 1.94 -5.06
N LEU A 126 17.23 0.62 -5.25
CA LEU A 126 17.57 -0.29 -4.16
C LEU A 126 19.06 -0.44 -3.89
N GLU A 127 19.93 -0.16 -4.86
CA GLU A 127 21.37 -0.48 -4.75
C GLU A 127 22.33 0.58 -5.32
N ARG A 128 21.96 1.33 -6.36
CA ARG A 128 22.93 2.08 -7.18
C ARG A 128 22.83 3.60 -7.05
N ASN A 129 21.61 4.13 -7.04
CA ASN A 129 21.37 5.56 -6.98
C ASN A 129 21.77 6.13 -5.62
N LEU A 130 22.15 7.41 -5.60
CA LEU A 130 22.20 8.21 -4.38
C LEU A 130 20.77 8.44 -3.90
N GLU A 131 20.40 7.72 -2.84
CA GLU A 131 19.07 7.78 -2.25
C GLU A 131 19.21 8.23 -0.79
N ILE A 132 18.11 8.67 -0.21
CA ILE A 132 17.97 8.89 1.22
C ILE A 132 16.66 8.26 1.69
N ASN A 133 16.78 7.35 2.64
CA ASN A 133 15.65 6.68 3.27
C ASN A 133 15.90 6.55 4.77
N VAL A 134 14.82 6.29 5.50
CA VAL A 134 14.89 5.93 6.92
C VAL A 134 14.20 4.59 7.09
N LEU A 135 14.90 3.64 7.70
CA LEU A 135 14.33 2.40 8.22
C LEU A 135 13.89 2.65 9.66
N LEU A 136 12.61 2.49 9.92
CA LEU A 136 11.99 2.67 11.23
C LEU A 136 11.39 1.36 11.72
N SER A 137 11.46 1.11 13.02
CA SER A 137 10.83 -0.06 13.63
C SER A 137 9.96 0.33 14.82
N PHE A 138 8.69 -0.07 14.75
CA PHE A 138 7.65 0.25 15.73
C PHE A 138 7.04 -1.02 16.32
N PRO A 139 6.63 -1.01 17.60
CA PRO A 139 5.66 -2.00 18.09
C PRO A 139 4.40 -1.93 17.23
N GLN A 140 3.83 -3.10 16.89
CA GLN A 140 2.66 -3.19 16.01
C GLN A 140 1.46 -2.36 16.50
N ASP A 141 1.36 -2.19 17.82
CA ASP A 141 0.24 -1.52 18.49
C ASP A 141 0.54 -0.07 18.88
N SER A 142 1.54 0.54 18.26
CA SER A 142 1.89 1.94 18.50
C SER A 142 1.13 2.89 17.56
N GLU A 143 0.99 4.15 17.95
CA GLU A 143 0.39 5.20 17.10
C GLU A 143 1.08 5.31 15.73
N PRO A 144 2.44 5.38 15.62
CA PRO A 144 3.10 5.45 14.32
C PRO A 144 2.82 4.22 13.44
N ALA A 145 2.78 3.02 14.03
CA ALA A 145 2.44 1.80 13.30
C ALA A 145 1.00 1.83 12.76
N SER A 146 0.05 2.36 13.55
CA SER A 146 -1.34 2.54 13.12
C SER A 146 -1.46 3.58 12.00
N ASP A 147 -0.72 4.68 12.10
CA ASP A 147 -0.77 5.76 11.11
C ASP A 147 -0.16 5.33 9.76
N LEU A 148 0.92 4.55 9.79
CA LEU A 148 1.51 3.93 8.59
C LEU A 148 0.54 2.98 7.89
N GLN A 149 -0.12 2.10 8.66
CA GLN A 149 -1.15 1.20 8.12
C GLN A 149 -2.32 1.99 7.51
N ALA A 150 -2.77 3.06 8.17
CA ALA A 150 -3.82 3.91 7.66
C ALA A 150 -3.40 4.67 6.38
N ALA A 151 -2.14 5.12 6.30
CA ALA A 151 -1.59 5.76 5.11
C ALA A 151 -1.54 4.79 3.92
N TYR A 152 -1.07 3.57 4.14
CA TYR A 152 -1.08 2.52 3.13
C TYR A 152 -2.52 2.19 2.67
N THR A 153 -3.45 2.07 3.62
CA THR A 153 -4.88 1.82 3.35
C THR A 153 -5.47 2.90 2.44
N ARG A 154 -5.24 4.19 2.73
CA ARG A 154 -5.69 5.29 1.86
C ARG A 154 -5.14 5.20 0.44
N MET A 155 -3.87 4.80 0.28
CA MET A 155 -3.25 4.60 -1.04
C MET A 155 -3.83 3.38 -1.78
N LYS A 156 -4.14 2.31 -1.05
CA LYS A 156 -4.77 1.10 -1.60
C LYS A 156 -6.15 1.42 -2.15
N PHE A 157 -7.00 2.09 -1.37
CA PHE A 157 -8.39 2.36 -1.74
C PHE A 157 -8.58 3.72 -2.43
N HIS A 158 -7.52 4.28 -3.02
CA HIS A 158 -7.64 5.44 -3.87
C HIS A 158 -8.63 5.16 -5.02
N PRO A 159 -9.53 6.09 -5.40
CA PRO A 159 -10.58 5.84 -6.39
C PRO A 159 -10.08 5.34 -7.75
N MET A 160 -8.86 5.72 -8.13
CA MET A 160 -8.23 5.30 -9.38
C MET A 160 -7.43 4.00 -9.28
N ARG A 161 -7.34 3.37 -8.10
CA ARG A 161 -6.68 2.08 -7.95
C ARG A 161 -7.48 0.98 -8.65
N VAL A 162 -6.81 0.11 -9.38
CA VAL A 162 -7.42 -1.04 -10.06
C VAL A 162 -6.72 -2.34 -9.69
N VAL A 163 -7.44 -3.45 -9.76
CA VAL A 163 -6.88 -4.79 -9.81
C VAL A 163 -6.69 -5.14 -11.30
N PRO A 164 -5.45 -5.26 -11.82
CA PRO A 164 -5.21 -5.51 -13.22
C PRO A 164 -5.61 -6.94 -13.63
N ASN A 165 -6.01 -7.11 -14.88
CA ASN A 165 -6.15 -8.39 -15.56
C ASN A 165 -5.09 -8.52 -16.68
N GLU A 166 -5.03 -9.68 -17.36
CA GLU A 166 -4.05 -9.91 -18.42
C GLU A 166 -4.18 -8.92 -19.59
N GLU A 167 -5.41 -8.61 -20.01
CA GLU A 167 -5.68 -7.69 -21.12
C GLU A 167 -5.09 -6.30 -20.82
N PHE A 168 -5.32 -5.79 -19.62
CA PHE A 168 -4.77 -4.51 -19.18
C PHE A 168 -3.24 -4.52 -19.10
N LEU A 169 -2.64 -5.61 -18.62
CA LEU A 169 -1.17 -5.73 -18.56
C LEU A 169 -0.54 -5.80 -19.95
N ARG A 170 -1.19 -6.48 -20.91
CA ARG A 170 -0.75 -6.50 -22.32
C ARG A 170 -0.84 -5.11 -22.94
N LEU A 171 -1.96 -4.41 -22.74
CA LEU A 171 -2.11 -3.02 -23.20
C LEU A 171 -1.00 -2.13 -22.64
N TYR A 172 -0.76 -2.17 -21.32
CA TYR A 172 0.30 -1.39 -20.71
C TYR A 172 1.67 -1.72 -21.31
N GLN A 173 1.96 -3.01 -21.55
CA GLN A 173 3.20 -3.44 -22.18
C GLN A 173 3.36 -2.88 -23.59
N GLU A 174 2.33 -2.95 -24.43
CA GLU A 174 2.37 -2.39 -25.78
C GLU A 174 2.62 -0.88 -25.76
N LEU A 175 1.94 -0.14 -24.88
CA LEU A 175 2.13 1.30 -24.74
C LEU A 175 3.54 1.65 -24.22
N TRP A 176 4.07 0.83 -23.31
CA TRP A 176 5.44 0.98 -22.79
C TRP A 176 6.48 0.76 -23.89
N GLU A 177 6.31 -0.28 -24.72
CA GLU A 177 7.20 -0.58 -25.85
C GLU A 177 7.16 0.52 -26.91
N ARG A 178 5.97 1.01 -27.29
CA ARG A 178 5.81 2.14 -28.21
C ARG A 178 6.54 3.39 -27.71
N ALA A 179 6.41 3.70 -26.42
CA ALA A 179 7.04 4.87 -25.81
C ALA A 179 8.59 4.77 -25.78
N ARG A 180 9.17 3.57 -25.76
CA ARG A 180 10.63 3.39 -25.83
C ARG A 180 11.20 3.59 -27.24
N VAL A 181 10.42 3.28 -28.27
CA VAL A 181 10.84 3.39 -29.67
C VAL A 181 10.68 4.83 -30.17
N SER A 182 9.68 5.57 -29.69
CA SER A 182 9.51 6.98 -30.00
C SER A 182 10.65 7.81 -29.40
N ALA A 183 11.45 8.47 -30.25
CA ALA A 183 12.53 9.37 -29.81
C ALA A 183 12.02 10.60 -29.03
N GLU A 184 10.72 10.89 -29.09
CA GLU A 184 10.09 11.99 -28.39
C GLU A 184 9.52 11.52 -27.05
N ARG A 185 10.17 11.91 -25.95
CA ARG A 185 9.69 11.75 -24.57
C ARG A 185 8.48 12.63 -24.23
N HIS A 186 7.66 13.01 -25.20
CA HIS A 186 6.39 13.64 -24.91
C HIS A 186 5.45 12.57 -24.36
N VAL A 187 4.81 12.87 -23.23
CA VAL A 187 3.73 12.05 -22.69
C VAL A 187 2.68 11.97 -23.79
N ASP A 188 2.65 10.86 -24.52
CA ASP A 188 1.61 10.60 -25.51
C ASP A 188 0.26 10.63 -24.81
N ALA A 189 -0.45 11.75 -24.98
CA ALA A 189 -1.74 12.00 -24.34
C ALA A 189 -2.78 10.96 -24.77
N ASN A 190 -2.61 10.35 -25.95
CA ASN A 190 -3.47 9.27 -26.42
C ASN A 190 -3.21 7.98 -25.62
N ALA A 191 -1.95 7.59 -25.43
CA ALA A 191 -1.58 6.43 -24.61
C ALA A 191 -2.07 6.57 -23.15
N ALA A 192 -1.92 7.77 -22.57
CA ALA A 192 -2.44 8.11 -21.25
C ALA A 192 -3.97 7.91 -21.16
N SER A 193 -4.70 8.40 -22.17
CA SER A 193 -6.16 8.29 -22.25
C SER A 193 -6.60 6.84 -22.43
N GLU A 194 -5.91 6.08 -23.28
CA GLU A 194 -6.19 4.67 -23.55
C GLU A 194 -6.04 3.82 -22.29
N LEU A 195 -4.92 4.00 -21.56
CA LEU A 195 -4.67 3.29 -20.31
C LEU A 195 -5.73 3.63 -19.26
N ARG A 196 -6.12 4.91 -19.14
CA ARG A 196 -7.19 5.35 -18.24
C ARG A 196 -8.55 4.74 -18.60
N ALA A 197 -8.90 4.73 -19.88
CA ALA A 197 -10.15 4.14 -20.35
C ALA A 197 -10.21 2.63 -20.06
N ALA A 198 -9.10 1.92 -20.25
CA ALA A 198 -8.99 0.50 -19.90
C ALA A 198 -9.08 0.30 -18.36
N ALA A 199 -8.37 1.10 -17.58
CA ALA A 199 -8.42 1.05 -16.12
C ALA A 199 -9.83 1.32 -15.56
N GLY A 200 -10.61 2.21 -16.19
CA GLY A 200 -11.99 2.51 -15.80
C GLY A 200 -12.93 1.31 -15.83
N LYS A 201 -12.59 0.26 -16.59
CA LYS A 201 -13.37 -0.98 -16.71
C LYS A 201 -12.97 -2.06 -15.70
N LEU A 202 -11.87 -1.86 -14.97
CA LEU A 202 -11.32 -2.85 -14.06
C LEU A 202 -11.96 -2.78 -12.66
N PRO A 203 -11.98 -3.91 -11.93
CA PRO A 203 -12.44 -3.91 -10.55
C PRO A 203 -11.52 -3.10 -9.64
N ARG A 204 -12.14 -2.50 -8.61
CA ARG A 204 -11.46 -1.79 -7.52
C ARG A 204 -11.08 -2.77 -6.39
N PRO A 205 -10.04 -2.47 -5.59
CA PRO A 205 -9.76 -3.25 -4.39
C PRO A 205 -10.97 -3.22 -3.46
N LYS A 206 -11.31 -4.37 -2.87
CA LYS A 206 -12.35 -4.48 -1.84
C LYS A 206 -11.70 -4.63 -0.46
N ALA A 207 -12.19 -3.88 0.52
CA ALA A 207 -11.67 -3.95 1.87
C ALA A 207 -11.96 -5.31 2.50
N THR A 208 -10.96 -5.85 3.20
CA THR A 208 -11.05 -7.07 4.00
C THR A 208 -10.64 -6.76 5.43
N ARG A 209 -10.96 -7.63 6.40
CA ARG A 209 -10.53 -7.43 7.80
C ARG A 209 -9.01 -7.22 7.93
N ARG A 210 -8.22 -7.81 7.03
CA ARG A 210 -6.74 -7.66 7.02
C ARG A 210 -6.29 -6.23 6.75
N ASP A 211 -7.09 -5.45 6.03
CA ASP A 211 -6.78 -4.05 5.72
C ASP A 211 -7.01 -3.14 6.94
N LEU A 212 -7.75 -3.62 7.94
CA LEU A 212 -8.14 -2.85 9.12
C LEU A 212 -7.10 -3.00 10.23
N GLY A 213 -5.95 -2.37 10.02
CA GLY A 213 -4.85 -2.29 10.97
C GLY A 213 -5.04 -1.28 12.09
N GLY A 214 -4.40 -1.51 13.24
CA GLY A 214 -4.35 -0.56 14.36
C GLY A 214 -5.71 -0.01 14.79
N TRP A 215 -5.82 1.32 14.88
CA TRP A 215 -7.04 2.04 15.22
C TRP A 215 -8.23 1.66 14.35
N LEU A 216 -8.01 1.47 13.04
CA LEU A 216 -9.09 1.23 12.10
C LEU A 216 -9.80 -0.10 12.38
N GLY A 217 -9.02 -1.15 12.64
CA GLY A 217 -9.54 -2.47 13.03
C GLY A 217 -10.20 -2.44 14.40
N MET A 218 -9.58 -1.80 15.37
CA MET A 218 -10.10 -1.72 16.73
C MET A 218 -11.44 -0.98 16.80
N VAL A 219 -11.56 0.13 16.06
CA VAL A 219 -12.83 0.85 15.96
C VAL A 219 -13.87 -0.01 15.25
N PHE A 220 -13.51 -0.63 14.12
CA PHE A 220 -14.43 -1.51 13.37
C PHE A 220 -14.97 -2.68 14.21
N ASP A 221 -14.10 -3.36 14.95
CA ASP A 221 -14.47 -4.50 15.79
C ASP A 221 -15.39 -4.09 16.96
N ALA A 222 -15.30 -2.84 17.43
CA ALA A 222 -16.14 -2.30 18.48
C ALA A 222 -17.49 -1.74 17.99
N LEU A 223 -17.72 -1.68 16.66
CA LEU A 223 -18.98 -1.17 16.13
C LEU A 223 -20.12 -2.17 16.36
N PRO A 224 -21.27 -1.72 16.91
CA PRO A 224 -22.48 -2.52 16.95
C PRO A 224 -22.95 -2.95 15.56
N GLU A 225 -23.66 -4.06 15.48
CA GLU A 225 -24.36 -4.46 14.26
C GLU A 225 -25.56 -3.54 13.99
N GLY A 226 -25.86 -3.30 12.71
CA GLY A 226 -26.96 -2.41 12.31
C GLY A 226 -26.67 -0.93 12.52
N GLU A 227 -27.68 -0.16 12.90
CA GLU A 227 -27.54 1.29 13.14
C GLU A 227 -26.97 1.58 14.53
N PHE A 228 -26.04 2.54 14.60
CA PHE A 228 -25.41 2.97 15.84
C PHE A 228 -25.14 4.48 15.84
N THR A 229 -24.89 5.02 17.02
CA THR A 229 -24.55 6.44 17.22
C THR A 229 -23.09 6.63 17.63
N ASN A 230 -22.59 7.86 17.54
CA ASN A 230 -21.30 8.22 18.12
C ASN A 230 -21.22 7.89 19.63
N GLN A 231 -22.34 7.98 20.36
CA GLN A 231 -22.34 7.69 21.80
C GLN A 231 -22.13 6.20 22.08
N ASP A 232 -22.59 5.31 21.19
CA ASP A 232 -22.39 3.87 21.34
C ASP A 232 -20.91 3.50 21.26
N ILE A 233 -20.19 4.06 20.29
CA ILE A 233 -18.75 3.80 20.16
C ILE A 233 -17.94 4.50 21.25
N TYR A 234 -18.40 5.64 21.78
CA TYR A 234 -17.72 6.35 22.88
C TYR A 234 -17.74 5.57 24.20
N LYS A 235 -18.61 4.58 24.36
CA LYS A 235 -18.56 3.63 25.49
C LYS A 235 -17.23 2.86 25.56
N HIS A 236 -16.54 2.69 24.43
CA HIS A 236 -15.25 1.99 24.33
C HIS A 236 -14.03 2.91 24.54
N GLU A 237 -14.22 4.20 24.84
CA GLU A 237 -13.14 5.19 24.95
C GLU A 237 -12.03 4.76 25.93
N GLN A 238 -12.40 4.24 27.10
CA GLN A 238 -11.41 3.82 28.10
C GLN A 238 -10.60 2.62 27.64
N ALA A 239 -11.22 1.65 26.95
CA ALA A 239 -10.52 0.49 26.39
C ALA A 239 -9.52 0.92 25.32
N PHE A 240 -9.91 1.87 24.45
CA PHE A 240 -9.01 2.42 23.44
C PHE A 240 -7.85 3.21 24.06
N ARG A 241 -8.11 3.96 25.13
CA ARG A 241 -7.07 4.70 25.86
C ARG A 241 -6.04 3.79 26.51
N VAL A 242 -6.45 2.66 27.08
CA VAL A 242 -5.50 1.65 27.63
C VAL A 242 -4.57 1.15 26.53
N ARG A 243 -5.07 1.00 25.30
CA ARG A 243 -4.31 0.48 24.18
C ARG A 243 -3.41 1.52 23.51
N TYR A 244 -3.86 2.77 23.45
CA TYR A 244 -3.13 3.92 22.93
C TYR A 244 -3.02 5.02 24.01
N PRO A 245 -2.20 4.81 25.05
CA PRO A 245 -2.15 5.69 26.23
C PRO A 245 -1.65 7.10 25.92
N GLU A 246 -0.82 7.26 24.88
CA GLU A 246 -0.27 8.54 24.45
C GLU A 246 -1.30 9.41 23.70
N ASN A 247 -2.45 8.86 23.31
CA ASN A 247 -3.46 9.60 22.55
C ASN A 247 -4.41 10.38 23.47
N GLN A 248 -4.25 11.69 23.48
CA GLN A 248 -5.06 12.59 24.30
C GLN A 248 -6.44 12.91 23.68
N ASN A 249 -6.71 12.46 22.45
CA ASN A 249 -7.88 12.85 21.65
C ASN A 249 -8.67 11.64 21.12
N ILE A 250 -8.95 10.66 22.00
CA ILE A 250 -9.58 9.37 21.64
C ILE A 250 -10.87 9.54 20.82
N ARG A 251 -11.83 10.36 21.27
CA ARG A 251 -13.09 10.57 20.53
C ARG A 251 -12.89 11.17 19.14
N ALA A 252 -11.89 12.04 18.98
CA ALA A 252 -11.56 12.61 17.67
C ALA A 252 -10.94 11.54 16.75
N LYS A 253 -10.04 10.70 17.29
CA LYS A 253 -9.46 9.57 16.56
C LYS A 253 -10.53 8.55 16.14
N ILE A 254 -11.51 8.25 17.00
CA ILE A 254 -12.68 7.42 16.66
C ILE A 254 -13.42 8.03 15.46
N ARG A 255 -13.77 9.32 15.51
CA ARG A 255 -14.48 9.98 14.39
C ARG A 255 -13.67 9.90 13.10
N GLN A 256 -12.35 10.10 13.16
CA GLN A 256 -11.47 9.95 12.01
C GLN A 256 -11.53 8.52 11.44
N GLN A 257 -11.53 7.49 12.30
CA GLN A 257 -11.64 6.10 11.84
C GLN A 257 -13.02 5.80 11.23
N LEU A 258 -14.11 6.35 11.77
CA LEU A 258 -15.45 6.21 11.17
C LEU A 258 -15.49 6.79 9.76
N GLN A 259 -14.86 7.95 9.52
CA GLN A 259 -14.76 8.51 8.17
C GLN A 259 -13.99 7.56 7.24
N LEU A 260 -12.86 7.02 7.70
CA LEU A 260 -12.09 6.06 6.90
C LEU A 260 -12.89 4.78 6.62
N LEU A 261 -13.58 4.21 7.61
CA LEU A 261 -14.44 3.02 7.41
C LEU A 261 -15.58 3.28 6.41
N ARG A 262 -16.14 4.50 6.42
CA ARG A 262 -17.15 4.92 5.44
C ARG A 262 -16.55 4.97 4.04
N ASP A 263 -15.36 5.56 3.90
CA ASP A 263 -14.67 5.66 2.60
C ASP A 263 -14.25 4.27 2.06
N LEU A 264 -14.11 3.28 2.95
CA LEU A 264 -13.93 1.87 2.60
C LEU A 264 -15.24 1.11 2.34
N GLU A 265 -16.38 1.80 2.37
CA GLU A 265 -17.73 1.24 2.20
C GLU A 265 -18.09 0.14 3.21
N LEU A 266 -17.45 0.13 4.38
CA LEU A 266 -17.73 -0.82 5.47
C LEU A 266 -18.81 -0.32 6.43
N ILE A 267 -19.04 0.98 6.44
CA ILE A 267 -20.15 1.63 7.14
C ILE A 267 -20.75 2.71 6.24
N GLU A 268 -21.96 3.15 6.57
CA GLU A 268 -22.61 4.27 5.89
C GLU A 268 -23.12 5.32 6.88
N HIS A 269 -23.13 6.58 6.44
CA HIS A 269 -23.62 7.70 7.23
C HIS A 269 -25.13 7.86 7.02
N VAL A 270 -25.92 7.65 8.07
CA VAL A 270 -27.40 7.74 7.99
C VAL A 270 -27.94 9.07 8.52
N GLY A 271 -27.13 9.85 9.24
CA GLY A 271 -27.50 11.17 9.76
C GLY A 271 -26.46 11.71 10.75
N PRO A 272 -26.63 12.94 11.26
CA PRO A 272 -25.66 13.55 12.17
C PRO A 272 -25.33 12.66 13.38
N GLY A 273 -24.10 12.17 13.42
CA GLY A 273 -23.62 11.27 14.48
C GLY A 273 -24.26 9.88 14.49
N ARG A 274 -24.93 9.48 13.41
CA ARG A 274 -25.56 8.18 13.21
C ARG A 274 -24.97 7.46 12.00
N TRP A 275 -24.75 6.17 12.16
CA TRP A 275 -24.08 5.31 11.19
C TRP A 275 -24.79 3.97 11.10
N ARG A 276 -24.50 3.21 10.04
CA ARG A 276 -24.90 1.81 9.91
C ARG A 276 -23.72 0.96 9.47
N LYS A 277 -23.49 -0.16 10.17
CA LYS A 277 -22.47 -1.16 9.79
C LYS A 277 -23.02 -2.04 8.67
N ARG A 278 -22.20 -2.31 7.65
CA ARG A 278 -22.56 -3.16 6.51
C ARG A 278 -22.11 -4.59 6.70
#